data_AF-A0A9E5WYC7-F1
#
_entry.id   AF-A0A9E5WYC7-F1
#
_cell.length_a   1.000
_cell.length_b   1.000
_cell.length_c   1.000
_cell.angle_alpha   90.00
_cell.angle_beta   90.00
_cell.angle_gamma   90.00
#
_symmetry.space_group_name_H-M   'P 1'
#
loop_
_entity.id
_entity.type
_entity.pdbx_description
1 polymer ?
#
loop_
_entity_poly.entity_id
_entity_poly.type
_entity_poly.pdbx_seq_one_letter_code
_entity_poly.pdbx_strand_id
1 'polypeptide(L)'
;MTILTVIDDAANDVVWLGSNGRATLGSLVGPSVDKKWLALGGWLLGITGTGPKIEAIKAHTDKFPSDTAHPFEVLKFLKTAYENFDIGETDEGLKRYCGSGFLIHKGGAIWDFDNSFCLSEVPHGAYWARGSGMDLAIGAAAALKPFMRSAKDLTRRALEITIAMDVDCPGEVLVQTFNREGVLSDPIA
;
A
#
# COMPACT_ATOMS: atom_id res chain seq x y z
N MET A 1 -3.30 -12.82 -1.33
CA MET A 1 -3.72 -11.85 -2.36
C MET A 1 -4.34 -10.63 -1.67
N THR A 2 -4.29 -9.44 -2.29
CA THR A 2 -4.43 -8.14 -1.58
C THR A 2 -4.76 -7.03 -2.56
N ILE A 3 -5.50 -6.03 -2.09
CA ILE A 3 -5.62 -4.71 -2.72
C ILE A 3 -5.21 -3.62 -1.73
N LEU A 4 -4.39 -2.68 -2.18
CA LEU A 4 -4.08 -1.42 -1.53
C LEU A 4 -4.52 -0.28 -2.44
N THR A 5 -5.04 0.79 -1.87
CA THR A 5 -5.49 1.97 -2.62
C THR A 5 -5.06 3.23 -1.90
N VAL A 6 -4.78 4.29 -2.66
CA VAL A 6 -4.32 5.57 -2.15
C VAL A 6 -4.92 6.71 -2.95
N ILE A 7 -5.22 7.82 -2.28
CA ILE A 7 -5.54 9.11 -2.91
C ILE A 7 -5.15 10.25 -1.98
N ASP A 8 -4.38 11.19 -2.49
CA ASP A 8 -4.03 12.44 -1.80
C ASP A 8 -5.24 13.37 -1.75
N ASP A 9 -5.61 13.80 -0.55
CA ASP A 9 -6.71 14.74 -0.26
C ASP A 9 -6.14 16.00 0.38
N ALA A 10 -5.52 16.82 -0.48
CA ALA A 10 -4.89 18.08 -0.09
C ALA A 10 -5.83 19.08 0.60
N ALA A 11 -7.16 18.96 0.41
CA ALA A 11 -8.12 19.82 1.09
C ALA A 11 -8.25 19.51 2.58
N ASN A 12 -7.96 18.27 2.97
CA ASN A 12 -8.02 17.79 4.35
C ASN A 12 -6.63 17.45 4.93
N ASP A 13 -5.55 17.75 4.19
CA ASP A 13 -4.17 17.48 4.58
C ASP A 13 -3.91 16.01 4.98
N VAL A 14 -4.55 15.07 4.28
CA VAL A 14 -4.42 13.63 4.51
C VAL A 14 -4.29 12.87 3.19
N VAL A 15 -3.65 11.70 3.26
CA VAL A 15 -3.77 10.66 2.24
C VAL A 15 -4.79 9.64 2.73
N TRP A 16 -5.84 9.40 1.93
CA TRP A 16 -6.78 8.30 2.18
C TRP A 16 -6.19 7.00 1.68
N LEU A 17 -6.28 5.99 2.54
CA LEU A 17 -5.73 4.66 2.31
C LEU A 17 -6.87 3.67 2.34
N GLY A 18 -6.74 2.62 1.55
CA GLY A 18 -7.73 1.58 1.51
C GLY A 18 -7.13 0.21 1.30
N SER A 19 -7.70 -0.80 1.95
CA SER A 19 -7.30 -2.19 1.72
C SER A 19 -8.41 -3.17 2.06
N ASN A 20 -8.28 -4.42 1.60
CA ASN A 20 -9.12 -5.51 2.06
C ASN A 20 -8.65 -6.03 3.42
N GLY A 21 -9.56 -6.45 4.30
CA GLY A 21 -9.24 -6.78 5.70
C GLY A 21 -8.53 -8.10 5.93
N ARG A 22 -8.49 -8.98 4.92
CA ARG A 22 -7.92 -10.34 5.07
C ARG A 22 -6.78 -10.58 4.09
N ALA A 23 -6.08 -11.68 4.32
CA ALA A 23 -5.07 -12.21 3.42
C ALA A 23 -5.43 -13.66 3.08
N THR A 24 -4.75 -14.22 2.08
CA THR A 24 -4.94 -15.62 1.69
C THR A 24 -3.63 -16.41 1.79
N LEU A 25 -3.73 -17.68 2.17
CA LEU A 25 -2.70 -18.69 1.95
C LEU A 25 -3.20 -19.66 0.88
N GLY A 26 -2.71 -19.53 -0.35
CA GLY A 26 -3.34 -20.16 -1.50
C GLY A 26 -4.80 -19.73 -1.61
N SER A 27 -5.72 -20.69 -1.63
CA SER A 27 -7.17 -20.46 -1.67
C SER A 27 -7.82 -20.30 -0.28
N LEU A 28 -7.07 -20.42 0.81
CA LEU A 28 -7.62 -20.30 2.16
C LEU A 28 -7.60 -18.84 2.61
N VAL A 29 -8.76 -18.33 3.01
CA VAL A 29 -8.89 -16.99 3.60
C VAL A 29 -8.44 -17.05 5.05
N GLY A 30 -7.41 -16.26 5.38
CA GLY A 30 -6.91 -16.12 6.74
C GLY A 30 -7.85 -15.31 7.63
N PRO A 31 -7.54 -15.20 8.94
CA PRO A 31 -8.27 -14.32 9.84
C PRO A 31 -8.16 -12.85 9.39
N SER A 32 -8.95 -11.96 9.99
CA SER A 32 -8.71 -10.52 9.82
C SER A 32 -7.35 -10.19 10.45
N VAL A 33 -6.37 -9.91 9.59
CA VAL A 33 -4.99 -9.55 9.97
C VAL A 33 -4.68 -8.25 9.27
N ASP A 34 -5.16 -7.17 9.88
CA ASP A 34 -4.86 -5.83 9.42
C ASP A 34 -3.46 -5.41 9.85
N LYS A 35 -2.48 -5.71 8.99
CA LYS A 35 -1.12 -5.16 9.05
C LYS A 35 -0.59 -4.98 7.63
N LYS A 36 -1.32 -4.31 6.75
CA LYS A 36 -0.86 -4.03 5.38
C LYS A 36 -0.07 -2.72 5.25
N TRP A 37 -0.20 -1.88 6.27
CA TRP A 37 0.42 -0.56 6.35
C TRP A 37 1.42 -0.51 7.52
N LEU A 38 2.55 0.14 7.31
CA LEU A 38 3.59 0.34 8.34
C LEU A 38 4.11 1.76 8.30
N ALA A 39 3.86 2.53 9.37
CA ALA A 39 4.44 3.86 9.54
C ALA A 39 5.89 3.76 10.01
N LEU A 40 6.78 4.55 9.42
CA LEU A 40 8.22 4.53 9.69
C LEU A 40 8.86 5.90 9.39
N GLY A 41 9.32 6.61 10.41
CA GLY A 41 10.13 7.83 10.25
C GLY A 41 9.52 8.93 9.36
N GLY A 42 8.20 9.17 9.47
CA GLY A 42 7.48 10.14 8.63
C GLY A 42 7.03 9.60 7.27
N TRP A 43 7.29 8.32 7.01
CA TRP A 43 6.79 7.59 5.86
C TRP A 43 5.72 6.59 6.28
N LEU A 44 4.89 6.20 5.33
CA LEU A 44 4.00 5.08 5.42
C LEU A 44 4.28 4.13 4.25
N LEU A 45 4.41 2.85 4.58
CA LEU A 45 4.70 1.77 3.65
C LEU A 45 3.45 0.92 3.49
N GLY A 46 2.94 0.81 2.28
CA GLY A 46 1.91 -0.16 1.90
C GLY A 46 2.54 -1.25 1.06
N ILE A 47 2.36 -2.52 1.40
CA ILE A 47 3.09 -3.61 0.73
C ILE A 47 2.15 -4.75 0.35
N THR A 48 2.27 -5.20 -0.90
CA THR A 48 1.58 -6.37 -1.46
C THR A 48 2.54 -7.49 -1.83
N GLY A 49 1.97 -8.65 -2.19
CA GLY A 49 2.71 -9.82 -2.65
C GLY A 49 2.97 -10.85 -1.54
N THR A 50 3.89 -11.78 -1.80
CA THR A 50 4.15 -12.95 -0.96
C THR A 50 5.24 -12.73 0.10
N GLY A 51 5.24 -13.52 1.17
CA GLY A 51 6.33 -13.58 2.15
C GLY A 51 6.25 -12.57 3.30
N PRO A 52 7.12 -12.73 4.31
CA PRO A 52 7.09 -12.00 5.59
C PRO A 52 7.70 -10.59 5.47
N LYS A 53 7.25 -9.79 4.51
CA LYS A 53 7.88 -8.52 4.15
C LYS A 53 7.80 -7.48 5.25
N ILE A 54 6.63 -7.33 5.86
CA ILE A 54 6.40 -6.34 6.92
C ILE A 54 7.16 -6.76 8.18
N GLU A 55 7.27 -8.05 8.46
CA GLU A 55 8.10 -8.60 9.53
C GLU A 55 9.58 -8.35 9.27
N ALA A 56 10.05 -8.57 8.03
CA ALA A 56 11.43 -8.30 7.64
C ALA A 56 11.78 -6.83 7.82
N ILE A 57 10.88 -5.92 7.43
CA ILE A 57 11.06 -4.47 7.64
C ILE A 57 11.05 -4.12 9.13
N LYS A 58 10.12 -4.68 9.90
CA LYS A 58 10.02 -4.47 11.36
C LYS A 58 11.29 -4.90 12.10
N ALA A 59 11.94 -5.96 11.64
CA ALA A 59 13.22 -6.42 12.18
C ALA A 59 14.42 -5.50 11.85
N HIS A 60 14.21 -4.49 11.00
CA HIS A 60 15.24 -3.56 10.53
C HIS A 60 14.93 -2.09 10.86
N THR A 61 13.86 -1.79 11.59
CA THR A 61 13.42 -0.41 11.82
C THR A 61 14.45 0.44 12.55
N ASP A 62 15.30 -0.17 13.38
CA ASP A 62 16.44 0.46 14.07
C ASP A 62 17.48 1.04 13.10
N LYS A 63 17.53 0.53 11.86
CA LYS A 63 18.43 0.96 10.79
C LYS A 63 17.78 1.94 9.82
N PHE A 64 16.53 2.34 10.05
CA PHE A 64 15.87 3.31 9.19
C PHE A 64 16.48 4.71 9.38
N PRO A 65 16.96 5.39 8.33
CA PRO A 65 17.62 6.69 8.49
C PRO A 65 16.65 7.74 9.02
N SER A 66 17.03 8.44 10.09
CA SER A 66 16.18 9.41 10.79
C SER A 66 15.87 10.67 9.99
N ASP A 67 16.66 10.96 8.96
CA ASP A 67 16.58 12.11 8.06
C ASP A 67 16.13 11.73 6.63
N THR A 68 15.47 10.57 6.48
CA THR A 68 15.00 10.09 5.18
C THR A 68 13.98 11.04 4.55
N ALA A 69 14.43 11.87 3.60
CA ALA A 69 13.59 12.80 2.84
C ALA A 69 13.21 12.29 1.44
N HIS A 70 13.97 11.34 0.89
CA HIS A 70 13.82 10.88 -0.49
C HIS A 70 13.29 9.44 -0.57
N PRO A 71 12.33 9.14 -1.47
CA PRO A 71 11.72 7.81 -1.60
C PRO A 71 12.75 6.73 -1.98
N PHE A 72 13.80 7.13 -2.70
CA PHE A 72 14.87 6.21 -3.11
C PHE A 72 15.67 5.66 -1.92
N GLU A 73 15.84 6.43 -0.84
CA GLU A 73 16.48 5.95 0.39
C GLU A 73 15.60 4.93 1.12
N VAL A 74 14.28 5.16 1.14
CA VAL A 74 13.31 4.19 1.66
C VAL A 74 13.39 2.88 0.88
N LEU A 75 13.48 2.93 -0.45
CA LEU A 75 13.65 1.72 -1.26
C LEU A 75 14.95 0.97 -0.98
N LYS A 76 16.08 1.67 -0.85
CA LYS A 76 17.36 1.03 -0.48
C LYS A 76 17.26 0.33 0.87
N PHE A 77 16.56 0.94 1.82
CA PHE A 77 16.25 0.33 3.09
C PHE A 77 15.37 -0.93 2.94
N LEU A 78 14.28 -0.86 2.16
CA LEU A 78 13.41 -2.02 1.90
C LEU A 78 14.19 -3.18 1.26
N LYS A 79 15.01 -2.89 0.26
CA LYS A 79 15.88 -3.86 -0.40
C LYS A 79 16.79 -4.55 0.61
N THR A 80 17.45 -3.79 1.47
CA THR A 80 18.34 -4.33 2.51
C THR A 80 17.58 -5.23 3.49
N ALA A 81 16.38 -4.80 3.93
CA ALA A 81 15.55 -5.60 4.82
C ALA A 81 15.13 -6.92 4.17
N TYR A 82 14.80 -6.92 2.88
CA TYR A 82 14.41 -8.12 2.15
C TYR A 82 15.58 -9.06 1.90
N GLU A 83 16.77 -8.54 1.57
CA GLU A 83 17.98 -9.35 1.38
C GLU A 83 18.36 -10.12 2.64
N ASN A 84 18.23 -9.52 3.83
CA ASN A 84 18.56 -10.16 5.10
C ASN A 84 17.62 -11.31 5.48
N PHE A 85 16.44 -11.38 4.87
CA PHE A 85 15.47 -12.49 5.04
C PHE A 85 15.43 -13.42 3.81
N ASP A 86 16.36 -13.25 2.88
CA ASP A 86 16.39 -13.93 1.58
C ASP A 86 15.04 -13.88 0.84
N ILE A 87 14.35 -12.74 0.92
CA ILE A 87 13.08 -12.53 0.22
C ILE A 87 13.39 -12.20 -1.24
N GLY A 88 12.83 -12.99 -2.14
CA GLY A 88 12.85 -12.77 -3.58
C GLY A 88 13.21 -14.02 -4.35
N GLU A 89 12.87 -14.02 -5.63
CA GLU A 89 13.19 -15.09 -6.56
C GLU A 89 14.22 -14.60 -7.55
N THR A 90 15.20 -15.46 -7.87
CA THR A 90 16.15 -15.15 -8.94
C THR A 90 15.57 -15.67 -10.24
N ASP A 91 15.22 -14.77 -11.14
CA ASP A 91 14.72 -15.07 -12.48
C ASP A 91 15.67 -14.47 -13.51
N GLU A 92 16.18 -15.29 -14.43
CA GLU A 92 17.18 -14.89 -15.44
C GLU A 92 18.41 -14.14 -14.87
N GLY A 93 18.82 -14.46 -13.64
CA GLY A 93 19.96 -13.81 -12.96
C GLY A 93 19.64 -12.47 -12.29
N LEU A 94 18.38 -12.03 -12.31
CA LEU A 94 17.88 -10.85 -11.61
C LEU A 94 17.06 -11.27 -10.39
N LYS A 95 17.41 -10.76 -9.21
CA LYS A 95 16.62 -10.95 -7.99
C LYS A 95 15.39 -10.04 -8.04
N ARG A 96 14.20 -10.63 -8.12
CA ARG A 96 12.92 -9.95 -7.94
C ARG A 96 12.49 -10.10 -6.50
N TYR A 97 12.26 -9.00 -5.80
CA TYR A 97 11.95 -9.03 -4.37
C TYR A 97 10.49 -9.36 -4.05
N CYS A 98 9.73 -9.82 -5.07
CA CYS A 98 8.35 -10.32 -5.00
C CYS A 98 7.36 -9.39 -4.26
N GLY A 99 7.68 -8.10 -4.10
CA GLY A 99 6.89 -7.11 -3.38
C GLY A 99 6.72 -5.82 -4.15
N SER A 100 5.50 -5.30 -4.16
CA SER A 100 5.12 -4.03 -4.75
C SER A 100 4.28 -3.24 -3.75
N GLY A 101 4.05 -1.96 -3.99
CA GLY A 101 3.15 -1.19 -3.14
C GLY A 101 3.44 0.29 -3.17
N PHE A 102 3.28 0.94 -2.01
CA PHE A 102 3.31 2.38 -1.88
C PHE A 102 4.34 2.86 -0.86
N LEU A 103 5.01 3.96 -1.19
CA LEU A 103 5.72 4.81 -0.25
C LEU A 103 4.95 6.13 -0.17
N ILE A 104 4.55 6.53 1.03
CA ILE A 104 3.77 7.74 1.23
C ILE A 104 4.50 8.60 2.25
N HIS A 105 4.92 9.79 1.84
CA HIS A 105 5.53 10.73 2.76
C HIS A 105 4.46 11.53 3.49
N LYS A 106 4.69 11.92 4.76
CA LYS A 106 3.77 12.76 5.53
C LYS A 106 3.43 14.10 4.85
N GLY A 107 4.26 14.54 3.90
CA GLY A 107 3.96 15.70 3.05
C GLY A 107 2.84 15.48 2.01
N GLY A 108 2.26 14.28 1.90
CA GLY A 108 1.19 13.94 0.94
C GLY A 108 1.70 13.38 -0.39
N ALA A 109 3.01 13.37 -0.61
CA ALA A 109 3.61 12.79 -1.81
C ALA A 109 3.56 11.26 -1.76
N ILE A 110 3.21 10.64 -2.90
CA ILE A 110 2.97 9.21 -3.03
C ILE A 110 3.83 8.66 -4.16
N TRP A 111 4.53 7.56 -3.88
CA TRP A 111 5.25 6.79 -4.87
C TRP A 111 4.73 5.37 -4.90
N ASP A 112 4.57 4.87 -6.11
CA ASP A 112 4.30 3.49 -6.43
C ASP A 112 5.62 2.77 -6.71
N PHE A 113 5.74 1.52 -6.26
CA PHE A 113 6.86 0.66 -6.63
C PHE A 113 6.42 -0.76 -6.99
N ASP A 114 7.13 -1.36 -7.96
CA ASP A 114 6.89 -2.73 -8.39
C ASP A 114 7.87 -3.74 -7.76
N ASN A 115 7.76 -5.01 -8.18
CA ASN A 115 8.60 -6.12 -7.71
C ASN A 115 10.08 -6.02 -8.10
N SER A 116 10.42 -5.08 -8.97
CA SER A 116 11.78 -4.75 -9.40
C SER A 116 12.29 -3.48 -8.72
N PHE A 117 11.51 -2.93 -7.76
CA PHE A 117 11.78 -1.66 -7.10
C PHE A 117 11.85 -0.47 -8.06
N CYS A 118 11.16 -0.55 -9.20
CA CYS A 118 10.97 0.61 -10.07
C CYS A 118 10.03 1.60 -9.39
N LEU A 119 10.48 2.84 -9.18
CA LEU A 119 9.66 3.90 -8.59
C LEU A 119 8.93 4.68 -9.67
N SER A 120 7.67 5.01 -9.39
CA SER A 120 6.90 5.99 -10.15
C SER A 120 6.13 6.88 -9.21
N GLU A 121 6.14 8.19 -9.44
CA GLU A 121 5.34 9.12 -8.67
C GLU A 121 3.85 8.98 -9.05
N VAL A 122 2.98 8.97 -8.05
CA VAL A 122 1.53 8.98 -8.27
C VAL A 122 1.09 10.45 -8.36
N PRO A 123 0.43 10.88 -9.45
CA PRO A 123 0.00 12.26 -9.59
C PRO A 123 -0.94 12.72 -8.46
N HIS A 124 -0.78 13.96 -8.00
CA HIS A 124 -1.66 14.53 -6.97
C HIS A 124 -3.15 14.42 -7.33
N GLY A 125 -3.96 13.99 -6.37
CA GLY A 125 -5.40 13.78 -6.54
C GLY A 125 -5.79 12.62 -7.48
N ALA A 126 -4.82 11.82 -7.96
CA ALA A 126 -5.10 10.57 -8.65
C ALA A 126 -5.47 9.48 -7.64
N TYR A 127 -6.48 8.68 -7.99
CA TYR A 127 -6.75 7.44 -7.29
C TYR A 127 -5.83 6.36 -7.86
N TRP A 128 -5.03 5.72 -7.02
CA TRP A 128 -4.14 4.65 -7.44
C TRP A 128 -4.36 3.39 -6.60
N ALA A 129 -3.94 2.25 -7.14
CA ALA A 129 -4.07 0.98 -6.48
C ALA A 129 -2.88 0.06 -6.74
N ARG A 130 -2.65 -0.91 -5.86
CA ARG A 130 -1.67 -1.99 -6.03
C ARG A 130 -2.18 -3.30 -5.46
N GLY A 131 -1.73 -4.40 -6.08
CA GLY A 131 -2.14 -5.76 -5.74
C GLY A 131 -3.04 -6.37 -6.82
N SER A 132 -3.65 -7.51 -6.53
CA SER A 132 -4.42 -8.29 -7.52
C SER A 132 -5.67 -7.55 -7.99
N GLY A 133 -6.35 -6.83 -7.10
CA GLY A 133 -7.56 -6.05 -7.42
C GLY A 133 -7.30 -4.68 -8.05
N MET A 134 -6.08 -4.37 -8.47
CA MET A 134 -5.67 -3.02 -8.91
C MET A 134 -6.52 -2.50 -10.08
N ASP A 135 -6.70 -3.30 -11.12
CA ASP A 135 -7.40 -2.88 -12.34
C ASP A 135 -8.87 -2.59 -12.06
N LEU A 136 -9.50 -3.42 -11.22
CA LEU A 136 -10.88 -3.23 -10.76
C LEU A 136 -11.02 -1.97 -9.91
N ALA A 137 -10.11 -1.74 -8.96
CA ALA A 137 -10.15 -0.57 -8.09
C ALA A 137 -9.99 0.74 -8.87
N ILE A 138 -9.02 0.81 -9.79
CA ILE A 138 -8.79 1.98 -10.63
C ILE A 138 -10.00 2.23 -11.55
N GLY A 139 -10.52 1.19 -12.20
CA GLY A 139 -11.70 1.30 -13.06
C GLY A 139 -12.94 1.75 -12.29
N ALA A 140 -13.19 1.17 -11.11
CA ALA A 140 -14.30 1.56 -10.24
C ALA A 140 -14.18 3.01 -9.80
N ALA A 141 -13.01 3.44 -9.34
CA ALA A 141 -12.79 4.82 -8.93
C ALA A 141 -12.98 5.81 -10.09
N ALA A 142 -12.46 5.49 -11.29
CA ALA A 142 -12.66 6.32 -12.47
C ALA A 142 -14.14 6.51 -12.83
N ALA A 143 -14.93 5.42 -12.76
CA ALA A 143 -16.37 5.47 -13.02
C ALA A 143 -17.15 6.24 -11.93
N LEU A 144 -16.72 6.12 -10.66
CA LEU A 144 -17.39 6.75 -9.52
C LEU A 144 -17.02 8.22 -9.32
N LYS A 145 -15.84 8.66 -9.78
CA LYS A 145 -15.29 9.99 -9.51
C LYS A 145 -16.27 11.15 -9.77
N PRO A 146 -17.09 11.18 -10.85
CA PRO A 146 -18.05 12.26 -11.07
C PRO A 146 -19.18 12.33 -10.04
N PHE A 147 -19.44 11.25 -9.31
CA PHE A 147 -20.58 11.10 -8.40
C PHE A 147 -20.19 11.22 -6.93
N MET A 148 -18.89 11.12 -6.61
CA MET A 148 -18.39 11.15 -5.24
C MET A 148 -18.01 12.56 -4.81
N ARG A 149 -18.40 12.95 -3.59
CA ARG A 149 -18.12 14.28 -3.03
C ARG A 149 -16.85 14.35 -2.19
N SER A 150 -16.32 13.20 -1.77
CA SER A 150 -15.14 13.12 -0.92
C SER A 150 -14.21 11.99 -1.39
N ALA A 151 -12.90 12.17 -1.17
CA ALA A 151 -11.89 11.15 -1.44
C ALA A 151 -12.13 9.89 -0.59
N LYS A 152 -12.57 10.07 0.67
CA LYS A 152 -13.00 8.98 1.55
C LYS A 152 -14.07 8.09 0.93
N ASP A 153 -15.16 8.69 0.45
CA ASP A 153 -16.28 7.94 -0.12
C ASP A 153 -15.87 7.26 -1.42
N LEU A 154 -15.06 7.92 -2.25
CA LEU A 154 -14.49 7.33 -3.45
C LEU A 154 -13.66 6.08 -3.12
N THR A 155 -12.74 6.19 -2.15
CA THR A 155 -11.91 5.07 -1.68
C THR A 155 -12.75 3.92 -1.16
N ARG A 156 -13.73 4.20 -0.28
CA ARG A 156 -14.60 3.17 0.26
C ARG A 156 -15.38 2.45 -0.84
N ARG A 157 -16.07 3.20 -1.72
CA ARG A 157 -16.93 2.61 -2.76
C ARG A 157 -16.15 1.81 -3.81
N ALA A 158 -14.96 2.28 -4.20
CA ALA A 158 -14.09 1.53 -5.11
C ALA A 158 -13.63 0.20 -4.49
N LEU A 159 -13.29 0.18 -3.21
CA LEU A 159 -12.95 -1.05 -2.49
C LEU A 159 -14.13 -2.00 -2.34
N GLU A 160 -15.32 -1.49 -1.98
CA GLU A 160 -16.53 -2.32 -1.89
C GLU A 160 -16.79 -3.09 -3.19
N ILE A 161 -16.68 -2.40 -4.34
CA ILE A 161 -16.81 -3.02 -5.66
C ILE A 161 -15.69 -4.04 -5.89
N THR A 162 -14.44 -3.66 -5.61
CA THR A 162 -13.28 -4.53 -5.85
C THR A 162 -13.38 -5.82 -5.04
N ILE A 163 -13.67 -5.72 -3.73
CA ILE A 163 -13.79 -6.86 -2.83
C ILE A 163 -14.99 -7.75 -3.20
N ALA A 164 -16.09 -7.16 -3.68
CA ALA A 164 -17.24 -7.93 -4.13
C ALA A 164 -16.97 -8.73 -5.43
N MET A 165 -16.06 -8.24 -6.28
CA MET A 165 -15.80 -8.80 -7.61
C MET A 165 -14.51 -9.61 -7.70
N ASP A 166 -13.54 -9.36 -6.83
CA ASP A 166 -12.26 -10.06 -6.77
C ASP A 166 -12.21 -10.99 -5.55
N VAL A 167 -12.38 -12.28 -5.81
CA VAL A 167 -12.30 -13.35 -4.79
C VAL A 167 -10.95 -13.41 -4.10
N ASP A 168 -9.91 -12.86 -4.73
CA ASP A 168 -8.55 -12.82 -4.21
C ASP A 168 -8.31 -11.63 -3.27
N CYS A 169 -9.30 -10.74 -3.12
CA CYS A 169 -9.30 -9.62 -2.19
C CYS A 169 -10.32 -9.82 -1.04
N PRO A 170 -10.21 -10.87 -0.22
CA PRO A 170 -11.25 -11.18 0.77
C PRO A 170 -11.25 -10.22 1.96
N GLY A 171 -12.37 -10.23 2.68
CA GLY A 171 -12.53 -9.53 3.94
C GLY A 171 -13.36 -8.27 3.83
N GLU A 172 -13.38 -7.53 4.92
CA GLU A 172 -14.03 -6.23 5.06
C GLU A 172 -13.26 -5.11 4.34
N VAL A 173 -13.94 -4.02 4.03
CA VAL A 173 -13.31 -2.79 3.54
C VAL A 173 -12.66 -2.08 4.71
N LEU A 174 -11.36 -1.82 4.62
CA LEU A 174 -10.63 -1.01 5.60
C LEU A 174 -10.24 0.32 4.96
N VAL A 175 -10.67 1.43 5.55
CA VAL A 175 -10.30 2.78 5.14
C VAL A 175 -9.59 3.49 6.28
N GLN A 176 -8.42 4.07 6.01
CA GLN A 176 -7.58 4.77 6.98
C GLN A 176 -7.10 6.10 6.40
N THR A 177 -6.51 6.96 7.24
CA THR A 177 -5.79 8.15 6.81
C THR A 177 -4.34 8.12 7.27
N PHE A 178 -3.49 8.79 6.50
CA PHE A 178 -2.15 9.19 6.91
C PHE A 178 -2.03 10.70 6.83
N ASN A 179 -1.69 11.36 7.94
CA ASN A 179 -1.69 12.81 8.05
C ASN A 179 -0.27 13.42 8.00
N ARG A 180 -0.21 14.76 8.04
CA ARG A 180 1.05 15.53 8.02
C ARG A 180 1.95 15.32 9.23
N GLU A 181 1.40 14.85 10.34
CA GLU A 181 2.14 14.45 11.52
C GLU A 181 2.82 13.09 11.36
N GLY A 182 2.53 12.36 10.26
CA GLY A 182 3.03 11.02 10.01
C GLY A 182 2.31 9.96 10.85
N VAL A 183 1.05 10.21 11.21
CA VAL A 183 0.20 9.31 12.00
C VAL A 183 -0.76 8.58 11.07
N LEU A 184 -0.75 7.25 11.17
CA LEU A 184 -1.74 6.36 10.56
C LEU A 184 -2.94 6.24 11.50
N SER A 185 -4.16 6.49 11.01
CA SER A 185 -5.39 6.31 11.80
C SER A 185 -5.73 4.83 11.99
N ASP A 186 -6.57 4.54 12.99
CA ASP A 186 -7.28 3.26 13.03
C ASP A 186 -8.20 3.12 11.80
N PRO A 187 -8.46 1.89 11.33
CA PRO A 187 -9.43 1.64 10.26
C PRO A 187 -10.84 2.08 10.65
N ILE A 188 -11.50 2.76 9.72
CA ILE A 188 -12.90 3.13 9.82
C ILE A 188 -13.70 2.08 9.03
N ALA A 189 -14.57 1.36 9.72
CA ALA A 189 -15.56 0.48 9.09
C ALA A 189 -16.56 1.25 8.21
#